data_AF-A0A167WP98-F1
#
_entry.id   AF-A0A167WP98-F1
#
_cell.length_a   1.000
_cell.length_b   1.000
_cell.length_c   1.000
_cell.angle_alpha   90.00
_cell.angle_beta   90.00
_cell.angle_gamma   90.00
#
_symmetry.space_group_name_H-M   'P 1'
#
loop_
_entity.id
_entity.type
_entity.pdbx_description
1 polymer ?
#
loop_
_entity_poly.entity_id
_entity_poly.type
_entity_poly.pdbx_seq_one_letter_code
_entity_poly.pdbx_strand_id
1 'polypeptide(L)'
;MTFEEYRKRFPATRGFQRYKSEQRANHASSHRLGHNKRIAVGEYFYAHQHAPGVCFPKRLQAERAGYDRHLQADAAAPTPIVEQDAIEARKPSRIHLTHTGPAAGATLCGAPRDGSTAHHAVYAPVERDEYRAQCCVACLKEFARAWAGEKTKPDWVNSVLAADVQDVVSTQLPLFA
;
A
#
# COMPACT_ATOMS: atom_id res chain seq x y z
N MET A 1 13.00 -19.66 -17.82
CA MET A 1 14.07 -19.26 -18.77
C MET A 1 15.42 -19.58 -18.14
N THR A 2 16.39 -20.10 -18.88
CA THR A 2 17.73 -20.39 -18.32
C THR A 2 18.56 -19.13 -18.12
N PHE A 3 19.63 -19.19 -17.31
CA PHE A 3 20.53 -18.05 -17.10
C PHE A 3 21.22 -17.57 -18.39
N GLU A 4 21.59 -18.51 -19.28
CA GLU A 4 22.25 -18.21 -20.56
C GLU A 4 21.33 -17.49 -21.55
N GLU A 5 20.05 -17.87 -21.58
CA GLU A 5 19.03 -17.16 -22.35
C GLU A 5 18.71 -15.81 -21.73
N TYR A 6 18.61 -15.77 -20.39
CA TYR A 6 18.35 -14.55 -19.64
C TYR A 6 19.37 -13.46 -19.94
N ARG A 7 20.67 -13.75 -19.80
CA ARG A 7 21.73 -12.74 -19.99
C ARG A 7 21.84 -12.22 -21.42
N LYS A 8 21.40 -13.01 -22.41
CA LYS A 8 21.33 -12.57 -23.81
C LYS A 8 20.16 -11.62 -24.02
N ARG A 9 19.01 -11.92 -23.41
CA ARG A 9 17.80 -11.11 -23.52
C ARG A 9 17.89 -9.81 -22.71
N PHE A 10 18.52 -9.88 -21.55
CA PHE A 10 18.68 -8.77 -20.61
C PHE A 10 20.15 -8.65 -20.21
N PRO A 11 21.00 -8.06 -21.07
CA PRO A 11 22.41 -7.89 -20.76
C PRO A 11 22.63 -6.79 -19.72
N ALA A 12 23.68 -6.92 -18.90
CA ALA A 12 24.10 -5.85 -17.99
C ALA A 12 24.71 -4.67 -18.76
N THR A 13 24.40 -3.45 -18.32
CA THR A 13 24.90 -2.20 -18.91
C THR A 13 26.16 -1.74 -18.18
N ARG A 14 27.23 -1.41 -18.93
CA ARG A 14 28.48 -0.89 -18.36
C ARG A 14 28.44 0.64 -18.25
N GLY A 15 28.72 1.15 -17.06
CA GLY A 15 28.91 2.57 -16.78
C GLY A 15 30.34 2.89 -16.34
N PHE A 16 30.69 4.18 -16.32
CA PHE A 16 31.95 4.67 -15.78
C PHE A 16 31.68 5.76 -14.76
N GLN A 17 32.22 5.59 -13.56
CA GLN A 17 32.09 6.56 -12.48
C GLN A 17 33.44 7.23 -12.26
N ARG A 18 33.49 8.55 -12.43
CA ARG A 18 34.66 9.34 -12.06
C ARG A 18 34.79 9.42 -10.55
N TYR A 19 36.02 9.28 -10.06
CA TYR A 19 36.32 9.51 -8.66
C TYR A 19 36.25 11.01 -8.34
N LYS A 20 35.68 11.33 -7.18
CA LYS A 20 35.81 12.67 -6.58
C LYS A 20 37.26 12.94 -6.16
N SER A 21 37.61 14.20 -5.92
CA SER A 21 38.96 14.62 -5.48
C SER A 21 39.45 13.81 -4.28
N GLU A 22 38.62 13.66 -3.25
CA GLU A 22 38.92 12.89 -2.03
C GLU A 22 39.10 11.39 -2.31
N GLN A 23 38.23 10.80 -3.13
CA GLN A 23 38.33 9.40 -3.52
C GLN A 23 39.61 9.13 -4.31
N ARG A 24 40.01 10.05 -5.19
CA ARG A 24 41.30 9.97 -5.90
C ARG A 24 42.47 10.04 -4.94
N ALA A 25 42.45 10.93 -3.95
CA ALA A 25 43.51 11.05 -2.96
C ALA A 25 43.64 9.76 -2.13
N ASN A 26 42.52 9.22 -1.65
CA ASN A 26 42.49 7.95 -0.90
C ASN A 26 42.93 6.75 -1.75
N HIS A 27 42.56 6.72 -3.03
CA HIS A 27 42.99 5.67 -3.94
C HIS A 27 44.50 5.78 -4.24
N ALA A 28 45.02 7.00 -4.43
CA ALA A 28 46.43 7.26 -4.71
C ALA A 28 47.35 6.98 -3.50
N SER A 29 46.86 7.14 -2.27
CA SER A 29 47.64 6.90 -1.05
C SER A 29 47.82 5.41 -0.71
N SER A 30 47.12 4.51 -1.41
CA SER A 30 47.22 3.07 -1.14
C SER A 30 48.55 2.46 -1.63
N HIS A 31 49.33 1.92 -0.69
CA HIS A 31 50.56 1.18 -0.99
C HIS A 31 50.33 -0.12 -1.78
N ARG A 32 49.11 -0.67 -1.73
CA ARG A 32 48.75 -1.93 -2.42
C ARG A 32 48.44 -1.75 -3.90
N LEU A 33 48.30 -0.50 -4.37
CA LEU A 33 47.95 -0.21 -5.75
C LEU A 33 49.21 0.13 -6.56
N GLY A 34 49.34 -0.48 -7.74
CA GLY A 34 50.38 -0.14 -8.71
C GLY A 34 50.15 1.24 -9.34
N HIS A 35 51.20 1.79 -9.96
CA HIS A 35 51.21 3.15 -10.53
C HIS A 35 50.00 3.45 -11.44
N ASN A 36 49.71 2.56 -12.39
CA ASN A 36 48.59 2.70 -13.33
C ASN A 36 47.21 2.74 -12.66
N LYS A 37 47.05 2.06 -11.52
CA LYS A 37 45.80 2.10 -10.76
C LYS A 37 45.68 3.40 -9.96
N ARG A 38 46.79 3.95 -9.44
CA ARG A 38 46.78 5.22 -8.70
C ARG A 38 46.39 6.42 -9.56
N ILE A 39 46.73 6.39 -10.85
CA ILE A 39 46.36 7.45 -11.80
C ILE A 39 44.94 7.29 -12.37
N ALA A 40 44.20 6.23 -12.00
CA ALA A 40 42.85 6.02 -12.47
C ALA A 40 41.94 7.20 -12.06
N VAL A 41 41.21 7.75 -13.03
CA VAL A 41 40.27 8.87 -12.82
C VAL A 41 38.88 8.41 -12.41
N GLY A 42 38.67 7.10 -12.30
CA GLY A 42 37.39 6.48 -12.00
C GLY A 42 37.43 4.98 -12.16
N GLU A 43 36.26 4.35 -12.02
CA GLU A 43 36.07 2.92 -12.15
C GLU A 43 34.87 2.58 -13.05
N TYR A 44 34.96 1.44 -13.72
CA TYR A 44 33.83 0.88 -14.46
C TYR A 44 32.94 0.11 -13.49
N PHE A 45 31.63 0.22 -13.70
CA PHE A 45 30.62 -0.56 -12.99
C PHE A 45 29.61 -1.14 -13.98
N TYR A 46 28.82 -2.08 -13.51
CA TYR A 46 27.75 -2.72 -14.26
C TYR A 46 26.43 -2.54 -13.51
N ALA A 47 25.38 -2.18 -14.24
CA ALA A 47 24.02 -2.10 -13.73
C ALA A 47 23.12 -3.09 -14.48
N HIS A 48 22.02 -3.50 -13.86
CA HIS A 48 21.08 -4.43 -14.45
C HIS A 48 19.64 -3.94 -14.30
N GLN A 49 18.83 -4.05 -15.35
CA GLN A 49 17.45 -3.54 -15.34
C GLN A 49 16.56 -4.20 -14.25
N HIS A 50 16.74 -5.51 -14.06
CA HIS A 50 16.03 -6.28 -13.03
C HIS A 50 16.65 -6.14 -11.63
N ALA A 51 17.79 -5.44 -11.50
CA ALA A 51 18.39 -5.10 -10.21
C ALA A 51 18.59 -3.57 -10.09
N PRO A 52 17.50 -2.78 -10.08
CA PRO A 52 17.60 -1.32 -10.06
C PRO A 52 18.25 -0.84 -8.76
N GLY A 53 18.95 0.30 -8.85
CA GLY A 53 19.61 0.95 -7.72
C GLY A 53 20.91 0.30 -7.24
N VAL A 54 21.37 -0.78 -7.88
CA VAL A 54 22.59 -1.50 -7.48
C VAL A 54 23.61 -1.48 -8.62
N CYS A 55 24.85 -1.13 -8.28
CA CYS A 55 25.99 -1.17 -9.17
C CYS A 55 26.95 -2.30 -8.77
N PHE A 56 27.47 -3.03 -9.76
CA PHE A 56 28.33 -4.19 -9.56
C PHE A 56 29.70 -3.97 -10.20
N PRO A 57 30.79 -4.47 -9.61
CA PRO A 57 32.14 -4.34 -10.20
C PRO A 57 32.33 -5.27 -11.42
N LYS A 58 31.55 -6.36 -11.52
CA LYS A 58 31.68 -7.35 -12.60
C LYS A 58 30.36 -7.57 -13.32
N ARG A 59 30.43 -7.70 -14.64
CA ARG A 59 29.29 -8.02 -15.52
C ARG A 59 28.49 -9.24 -15.04
N LEU A 60 29.18 -10.35 -14.78
CA LEU A 60 28.55 -11.60 -14.36
C LEU A 60 27.78 -11.46 -13.03
N GLN A 61 28.23 -10.59 -12.12
CA GLN A 61 27.55 -10.34 -10.86
C GLN A 61 26.24 -9.57 -11.09
N ALA A 62 26.25 -8.57 -11.97
CA ALA A 62 25.05 -7.83 -12.35
C ALA A 62 24.02 -8.74 -13.03
N GLU A 63 24.46 -9.59 -13.95
CA GLU A 63 23.59 -10.55 -14.65
C GLU A 63 22.98 -11.58 -13.69
N ARG A 64 23.77 -12.14 -12.77
CA ARG A 64 23.27 -13.08 -11.75
C ARG A 64 22.26 -12.42 -10.80
N ALA A 65 22.59 -11.25 -10.28
CA ALA A 65 21.68 -10.52 -9.39
C ALA A 65 20.36 -10.15 -10.10
N GLY A 66 20.43 -9.81 -11.38
CA GLY A 66 19.25 -9.62 -12.22
C GLY A 66 18.43 -10.91 -12.34
N TYR A 67 19.08 -12.04 -12.64
CA TYR A 67 18.42 -13.33 -12.83
C TYR A 67 17.73 -13.80 -11.56
N ASP A 68 18.38 -13.67 -10.40
CA ASP A 68 17.79 -14.02 -9.11
C ASP A 68 16.52 -13.20 -8.84
N ARG A 69 16.54 -11.89 -9.13
CA ARG A 69 15.35 -11.03 -9.01
C ARG A 69 14.27 -11.35 -10.03
N HIS A 70 14.64 -11.77 -11.23
CA HIS A 70 13.67 -12.25 -12.23
C HIS A 70 12.99 -13.54 -11.76
N LEU A 71 13.75 -14.49 -11.22
CA LEU A 71 13.17 -15.72 -10.66
C LEU A 71 12.27 -15.42 -9.45
N GLN A 72 12.69 -14.48 -8.58
CA GLN A 72 11.85 -14.03 -7.47
C GLN A 72 10.58 -13.35 -7.94
N ALA A 73 10.63 -12.53 -8.99
CA ALA A 73 9.45 -11.90 -9.57
C ALA A 73 8.50 -12.93 -10.23
N ASP A 74 9.05 -13.94 -10.90
CA ASP A 74 8.26 -15.05 -11.45
C ASP A 74 7.62 -15.90 -10.35
N ALA A 75 8.35 -16.12 -9.23
CA ALA A 75 7.86 -16.88 -8.08
C ALA A 75 6.88 -16.09 -7.20
N ALA A 76 7.06 -14.76 -7.12
CA ALA A 76 6.19 -13.83 -6.42
C ALA A 76 5.09 -13.27 -7.33
N ALA A 77 4.95 -13.79 -8.55
CA ALA A 77 3.75 -13.56 -9.35
C ALA A 77 2.57 -13.86 -8.42
N PRO A 78 1.64 -12.90 -8.24
CA PRO A 78 0.52 -13.10 -7.34
C PRO A 78 -0.14 -14.40 -7.77
N THR A 79 -0.25 -15.35 -6.84
CA THR A 79 -1.22 -16.44 -6.96
C THR A 79 -2.48 -15.79 -7.51
N PRO A 80 -3.09 -16.34 -8.59
CA PRO A 80 -4.29 -15.75 -9.15
C PRO A 80 -5.22 -15.53 -7.98
N ILE A 81 -5.52 -14.26 -7.72
CA ILE A 81 -6.40 -13.83 -6.64
C ILE A 81 -7.62 -14.73 -6.82
N VAL A 82 -7.86 -15.62 -5.86
CA VAL A 82 -9.01 -16.50 -5.92
C VAL A 82 -10.18 -15.56 -6.11
N GLU A 83 -11.00 -15.82 -7.12
CA GLU A 83 -12.06 -14.93 -7.61
C GLU A 83 -12.96 -14.37 -6.48
N GLN A 84 -12.98 -15.04 -5.34
CA GLN A 84 -13.56 -14.62 -4.05
C GLN A 84 -12.98 -13.31 -3.46
N ASP A 85 -11.67 -13.12 -3.44
CA ASP A 85 -11.04 -11.89 -2.88
C ASP A 85 -11.30 -10.67 -3.78
N ALA A 86 -11.37 -10.89 -5.10
CA ALA A 86 -11.70 -9.85 -6.08
C ALA A 86 -13.19 -9.46 -6.04
N ILE A 87 -14.08 -10.38 -5.63
CA ILE A 87 -15.51 -10.10 -5.40
C ILE A 87 -15.71 -9.35 -4.08
N GLU A 88 -14.97 -9.68 -3.02
CA GLU A 88 -15.02 -8.92 -1.75
C GLU A 88 -14.46 -7.50 -1.86
N ALA A 89 -13.34 -7.32 -2.58
CA ALA A 89 -12.76 -6.00 -2.86
C ALA A 89 -13.63 -5.14 -3.80
N ARG A 90 -14.58 -5.74 -4.52
CA ARG A 90 -15.54 -5.03 -5.39
C ARG A 90 -16.81 -4.58 -4.68
N LYS A 91 -17.01 -4.93 -3.41
CA LYS A 91 -18.09 -4.31 -2.64
C LYS A 91 -17.74 -2.83 -2.48
N PRO A 92 -18.58 -1.90 -2.98
CA PRO A 92 -18.34 -0.48 -2.71
C PRO A 92 -18.23 -0.30 -1.19
N SER A 93 -17.17 0.36 -0.75
CA SER A 93 -16.98 0.76 0.64
C SER A 93 -18.28 1.43 1.13
N ARG A 94 -18.91 0.85 2.15
CA ARG A 94 -20.17 1.40 2.68
C ARG A 94 -19.96 2.85 3.10
N ILE A 95 -20.94 3.70 2.86
CA ILE A 95 -20.89 5.11 3.25
C ILE A 95 -20.88 5.20 4.78
N HIS A 96 -19.78 5.66 5.35
CA HIS A 96 -19.70 5.97 6.77
C HIS A 96 -20.22 7.38 7.04
N LEU A 97 -21.20 7.48 7.95
CA LEU A 97 -21.69 8.77 8.42
C LEU A 97 -20.71 9.35 9.45
N THR A 98 -20.48 10.66 9.39
CA THR A 98 -19.58 11.36 10.31
C THR A 98 -20.32 12.36 11.18
N HIS A 99 -19.76 12.64 12.35
CA HIS A 99 -20.24 13.73 13.21
C HIS A 99 -20.12 15.09 12.50
N THR A 100 -20.89 16.06 12.99
CA THR A 100 -20.76 17.49 12.68
C THR A 100 -20.20 18.25 13.90
N GLY A 101 -19.74 19.49 13.71
CA GLY A 101 -19.25 20.33 14.81
C GLY A 101 -17.84 19.98 15.29
N PRO A 102 -17.53 20.05 16.60
CA PRO A 102 -16.18 19.84 17.13
C PRO A 102 -15.57 18.46 16.83
N ALA A 103 -16.40 17.44 16.64
CA ALA A 103 -15.99 16.09 16.27
C ALA A 103 -16.07 15.82 14.75
N ALA A 104 -16.16 16.86 13.92
CA ALA A 104 -16.37 16.73 12.49
C ALA A 104 -15.36 15.78 11.84
N GLY A 105 -15.87 14.86 11.03
CA GLY A 105 -15.06 13.90 10.30
C GLY A 105 -14.72 12.62 11.05
N ALA A 106 -14.99 12.52 12.35
CA ALA A 106 -15.02 11.23 13.04
C ALA A 106 -16.26 10.44 12.59
N THR A 107 -16.10 9.14 12.28
CA THR A 107 -17.22 8.28 11.89
C THR A 107 -18.07 7.94 13.11
N LEU A 108 -19.39 7.88 12.95
CA LEU A 108 -20.30 7.52 14.05
C LEU A 108 -20.01 6.12 14.62
N CYS A 109 -19.49 5.21 13.79
CA CYS A 109 -19.15 3.85 14.20
C CYS A 109 -17.73 3.68 14.77
N GLY A 110 -16.90 4.73 14.76
CA GLY A 110 -15.50 4.66 15.22
C GLY A 110 -14.49 4.01 14.26
N ALA A 111 -14.92 3.56 13.08
CA ALA A 111 -14.02 3.06 12.03
C ALA A 111 -13.07 4.16 11.52
N PRO A 112 -11.81 3.81 11.16
CA PRO A 112 -10.87 4.75 10.56
C PRO A 112 -11.39 5.28 9.22
N ARG A 113 -11.00 6.51 8.85
CA ARG A 113 -11.35 7.08 7.55
C ARG A 113 -10.55 6.38 6.45
N ASP A 114 -11.24 5.84 5.47
CA ASP A 114 -10.67 5.13 4.30
C ASP A 114 -10.51 6.03 3.07
N GLY A 115 -10.62 7.35 3.25
CA GLY A 115 -10.54 8.32 2.15
C GLY A 115 -11.83 8.45 1.34
N SER A 116 -12.92 7.77 1.72
CA SER A 116 -14.23 8.01 1.13
C SER A 116 -14.71 9.44 1.40
N THR A 117 -15.60 9.97 0.55
CA THR A 117 -16.31 11.22 0.83
C THR A 117 -17.02 11.09 2.17
N ALA A 118 -16.64 11.92 3.15
CA ALA A 118 -17.26 11.89 4.47
C ALA A 118 -18.64 12.54 4.40
N HIS A 119 -19.70 11.75 4.61
CA HIS A 119 -21.06 12.27 4.65
C HIS A 119 -21.41 12.61 6.10
N HIS A 120 -21.54 13.90 6.39
CA HIS A 120 -22.00 14.36 7.70
C HIS A 120 -23.43 13.87 7.96
N ALA A 121 -23.65 13.21 9.10
CA ALA A 121 -24.90 12.53 9.39
C ALA A 121 -26.13 13.45 9.32
N VAL A 122 -25.98 14.71 9.77
CA VAL A 122 -27.05 15.73 9.77
C VAL A 122 -27.47 16.16 8.36
N TYR A 123 -26.57 16.06 7.37
CA TYR A 123 -26.84 16.48 5.98
C TYR A 123 -27.01 15.28 5.03
N ALA A 124 -26.85 14.06 5.54
CA ALA A 124 -26.98 12.86 4.75
C ALA A 124 -28.47 12.57 4.49
N PRO A 125 -28.88 12.27 3.24
CA PRO A 125 -30.27 12.02 2.88
C PRO A 125 -30.71 10.61 3.31
N VAL A 126 -30.58 10.32 4.61
CA VAL A 126 -30.86 9.01 5.19
C VAL A 126 -32.35 8.68 5.20
N GLU A 127 -33.23 9.61 4.84
CA GLU A 127 -34.65 9.38 4.59
C GLU A 127 -34.89 8.54 3.32
N ARG A 128 -33.92 8.48 2.40
CA ARG A 128 -34.00 7.73 1.14
C ARG A 128 -33.50 6.29 1.32
N ASP A 129 -34.32 5.31 0.94
CA ASP A 129 -33.98 3.89 1.02
C ASP A 129 -32.68 3.53 0.28
N GLU A 130 -32.54 4.03 -0.95
CA GLU A 130 -31.37 3.77 -1.80
C GLU A 130 -30.06 4.25 -1.17
N TYR A 131 -30.13 5.37 -0.44
CA TYR A 131 -28.97 5.92 0.26
C TYR A 131 -28.67 5.12 1.54
N ARG A 132 -29.69 4.79 2.33
CA ARG A 132 -29.53 3.92 3.52
C ARG A 132 -28.91 2.57 3.18
N ALA A 133 -29.29 1.96 2.05
CA ALA A 133 -28.74 0.68 1.61
C ALA A 133 -27.22 0.71 1.36
N GLN A 134 -26.66 1.90 1.08
CA GLN A 134 -25.24 2.11 0.86
C GLN A 134 -24.49 2.47 2.16
N CYS A 135 -25.20 2.88 3.21
CA CYS A 135 -24.59 3.30 4.46
C CYS A 135 -24.09 2.12 5.32
N CYS A 136 -23.09 2.39 6.15
CA CYS A 136 -22.68 1.47 7.19
C CYS A 136 -23.82 1.29 8.21
N VAL A 137 -24.22 0.03 8.45
CA VAL A 137 -25.30 -0.33 9.38
C VAL A 137 -25.03 0.19 10.80
N ALA A 138 -23.78 0.15 11.25
CA ALA A 138 -23.40 0.68 12.57
C ALA A 138 -23.59 2.21 12.64
N CYS A 139 -23.20 2.95 11.59
CA CYS A 139 -23.46 4.39 11.50
C CYS A 139 -24.96 4.70 11.49
N LEU A 140 -25.77 3.94 10.74
CA LEU A 140 -27.22 4.13 10.70
C LEU A 140 -27.88 3.85 12.04
N LYS A 141 -27.46 2.80 12.76
CA LYS A 141 -27.97 2.50 14.11
C LYS A 141 -27.61 3.60 15.10
N GLU A 142 -26.36 4.05 15.08
CA GLU A 142 -25.93 5.13 15.96
C GLU A 142 -26.69 6.42 15.66
N PHE A 143 -26.92 6.73 14.38
CA PHE A 143 -27.76 7.85 14.00
C PHE A 143 -29.21 7.68 14.48
N ALA A 144 -29.82 6.52 14.23
CA ALA A 144 -31.19 6.18 14.65
C ALA A 144 -31.40 6.24 16.18
N ARG A 145 -30.34 6.02 16.98
CA ARG A 145 -30.40 6.16 18.45
C ARG A 145 -30.76 7.58 18.90
N ALA A 146 -30.51 8.62 18.11
CA ALA A 146 -30.95 9.97 18.43
C ALA A 146 -32.48 10.08 18.58
N TRP A 147 -33.22 9.19 17.93
CA TRP A 147 -34.67 9.10 18.04
C TRP A 147 -35.14 8.25 19.23
N ALA A 148 -34.27 7.61 20.02
CA ALA A 148 -34.66 6.62 21.04
C ALA A 148 -35.77 7.11 22.00
N GLY A 149 -35.76 8.41 22.37
CA GLY A 149 -36.74 9.02 23.27
C GLY A 149 -38.00 9.62 22.63
N GLU A 150 -38.12 9.65 21.29
CA GLU A 150 -39.27 10.27 20.63
C GLU A 150 -40.50 9.36 20.57
N LYS A 151 -41.70 9.94 20.67
CA LYS A 151 -42.97 9.21 20.55
C LYS A 151 -43.32 8.85 19.10
N THR A 152 -42.93 9.70 18.17
CA THR A 152 -43.17 9.56 16.73
C THR A 152 -41.83 9.50 16.01
N LYS A 153 -41.56 8.40 15.31
CA LYS A 153 -40.30 8.19 14.59
C LYS A 153 -40.61 7.69 13.18
N PRO A 154 -39.76 8.02 12.18
CA PRO A 154 -39.89 7.42 10.85
C PRO A 154 -39.77 5.89 10.90
N ASP A 155 -40.52 5.19 10.05
CA ASP A 155 -40.58 3.71 10.07
C ASP A 155 -39.21 3.05 9.91
N TRP A 156 -38.33 3.64 9.10
CA TRP A 156 -36.97 3.13 8.89
C TRP A 156 -36.12 3.12 10.18
N VAL A 157 -36.39 4.03 11.12
CA VAL A 157 -35.69 4.09 12.42
C VAL A 157 -36.03 2.85 13.24
N ASN A 158 -37.30 2.44 13.25
CA ASN A 158 -37.74 1.23 13.95
C ASN A 158 -37.10 -0.02 13.33
N SER A 159 -37.08 -0.11 11.99
CA SER A 159 -36.45 -1.22 11.27
C SER A 159 -34.95 -1.34 11.54
N VAL A 160 -34.23 -0.21 11.60
CA VAL A 160 -32.78 -0.18 11.85
C VAL A 160 -32.44 -0.53 13.30
N LEU A 161 -33.24 -0.05 14.27
CA LEU A 161 -33.02 -0.35 15.69
C LEU A 161 -33.39 -1.80 16.05
N ALA A 162 -34.35 -2.40 15.34
CA ALA A 162 -34.76 -3.80 15.55
C ALA A 162 -33.81 -4.83 14.93
N ALA A 163 -32.96 -4.43 13.97
CA ALA A 163 -31.98 -5.34 13.38
C ALA A 163 -30.87 -5.67 14.40
N ASP A 164 -30.49 -6.95 14.56
CA ASP A 164 -29.40 -7.36 15.46
C ASP A 164 -28.00 -6.98 14.93
N VAL A 165 -27.03 -6.81 15.83
CA VAL A 165 -25.66 -6.30 15.58
C VAL A 165 -24.63 -7.43 15.42
N GLN A 166 -25.05 -8.68 15.18
CA GLN A 166 -24.13 -9.83 15.28
C GLN A 166 -23.04 -9.98 14.19
N ASP A 167 -22.89 -9.03 13.26
CA ASP A 167 -21.88 -9.12 12.18
C ASP A 167 -20.75 -8.08 12.24
N VAL A 168 -20.55 -7.32 13.34
CA VAL A 168 -19.57 -6.21 13.34
C VAL A 168 -18.69 -6.09 14.60
N VAL A 169 -18.35 -7.20 15.27
CA VAL A 169 -17.32 -7.18 16.33
C VAL A 169 -16.42 -8.41 16.24
N SER A 170 -15.33 -8.31 15.48
CA SER A 170 -14.06 -9.02 15.79
C SER A 170 -12.90 -8.50 14.94
N THR A 171 -12.47 -7.27 15.23
CA THR A 171 -11.06 -6.83 15.12
C THR A 171 -10.87 -5.58 15.99
N GLN A 172 -11.13 -5.68 17.29
CA GLN A 172 -10.52 -4.76 18.25
C GLN A 172 -9.22 -5.40 18.74
N LEU A 173 -8.11 -4.96 18.17
CA LEU A 173 -6.80 -5.10 18.81
C LEU A 173 -6.83 -4.24 20.09
N PRO A 174 -6.53 -4.80 21.28
CA PRO A 174 -6.38 -3.99 22.47
C PRO A 174 -5.11 -3.15 22.31
N LEU A 175 -5.28 -1.85 22.13
CA LEU A 175 -4.23 -0.89 22.44
C LEU A 175 -4.19 -0.81 23.97
N PHE A 176 -3.03 -1.17 24.54
CA PHE A 176 -2.66 -1.24 25.97
C PHE A 176 -2.75 -2.62 26.64
N ALA A 177 -1.57 -3.26 26.74
CA ALA A 177 -1.07 -3.97 27.92
C ALA A 177 0.44 -3.70 28.04
#